data_AF-A0A2S4KFY6-F1
#
_entry.id   AF-A0A2S4KFY6-F1
#
_cell.length_a   1.000
_cell.length_b   1.000
_cell.length_c   1.000
_cell.angle_alpha   90.00
_cell.angle_beta   90.00
_cell.angle_gamma   90.00
#
_symmetry.space_group_name_H-M   'P 1'
#
loop_
_entity.id
_entity.type
_entity.pdbx_description
1 polymer ?
#
loop_
_entity_poly.entity_id
_entity_poly.type
_entity_poly.pdbx_seq_one_letter_code
_entity_poly.pdbx_strand_id
1 'polypeptide(L)'
;MIETMNLAEIKNRIDAISEVGSIRMRMRMASPQLASAMGGAVIDFLSKDERHELHLLQLRLPTFAQEWLEAHERIQQRNAARKRGKVEILAT
;
A
#
# COMPACT_ATOMS: atom_id res chain seq x y z
N MET A 1 -8.76 7.70 19.81
CA MET A 1 -8.76 6.24 19.63
C MET A 1 -8.20 5.98 18.25
N ILE A 2 -6.94 5.54 18.15
CA ILE A 2 -6.35 5.18 16.85
C ILE A 2 -6.77 3.73 16.62
N GLU A 3 -7.84 3.54 15.87
CA GLU A 3 -8.22 2.22 15.36
C GLU A 3 -7.02 1.64 14.61
N THR A 4 -6.64 0.42 14.97
CA THR A 4 -5.58 -0.34 14.33
C THR A 4 -6.05 -0.75 12.93
N MET A 5 -5.92 0.15 11.96
CA MET A 5 -6.21 -0.17 10.56
C MET A 5 -5.30 -1.30 10.10
N ASN A 6 -5.89 -2.32 9.48
CA ASN A 6 -5.11 -3.40 8.87
C ASN A 6 -4.46 -2.94 7.55
N LEU A 7 -3.53 -3.74 7.00
CA LEU A 7 -2.79 -3.37 5.80
C LEU A 7 -3.68 -3.13 4.57
N ALA A 8 -4.78 -3.87 4.43
CA ALA A 8 -5.71 -3.70 3.32
C ALA A 8 -6.47 -2.37 3.44
N GLU A 9 -6.87 -1.99 4.65
CA GLU A 9 -7.51 -0.71 4.94
C GLU A 9 -6.57 0.47 4.70
N ILE A 10 -5.29 0.34 5.07
CA ILE A 10 -4.27 1.37 4.78
C ILE A 10 -4.11 1.56 3.28
N LYS A 11 -3.98 0.46 2.51
CA LYS A 11 -3.85 0.52 1.05
C LYS A 11 -5.10 1.14 0.40
N ASN A 12 -6.29 0.70 0.79
CA ASN A 12 -7.55 1.26 0.30
C ASN A 12 -7.68 2.75 0.61
N ARG A 13 -7.21 3.20 1.78
CA ARG A 13 -7.24 4.62 2.15
C ARG A 13 -6.23 5.45 1.34
N ILE A 14 -5.03 4.91 1.10
CA ILE A 14 -4.05 5.52 0.20
C ILE A 14 -4.63 5.65 -1.21
N ASP A 15 -5.28 4.61 -1.72
CA ASP A 15 -5.91 4.61 -3.05
C ASP A 15 -7.07 5.60 -3.13
N ALA A 16 -7.87 5.74 -2.07
CA ALA A 16 -8.95 6.71 -1.99
C ALA A 16 -8.43 8.17 -1.96
N ILE A 17 -7.35 8.45 -1.22
CA ILE A 17 -6.70 9.77 -1.21
C ILE A 17 -6.03 10.06 -2.55
N SER A 18 -5.42 9.02 -3.14
CA SER A 18 -4.78 9.06 -4.45
C SER A 18 -5.77 8.89 -5.59
N GLU A 19 -7.07 8.87 -5.30
CA GLU A 19 -8.07 8.53 -6.29
C GLU A 19 -8.04 9.56 -7.39
N VAL A 20 -7.61 9.04 -8.54
CA VAL A 20 -7.26 9.82 -9.71
C VAL A 20 -8.47 10.61 -10.23
N GLY A 21 -9.71 10.22 -9.92
CA GLY A 21 -10.92 10.97 -10.25
C GLY A 21 -10.99 12.36 -9.60
N SER A 22 -10.80 12.44 -8.28
CA SER A 22 -10.89 13.71 -7.53
C SER A 22 -9.68 14.61 -7.81
N ILE A 23 -8.50 14.02 -7.95
CA ILE A 23 -7.26 14.74 -8.29
C ILE A 23 -7.30 15.23 -9.74
N ARG A 24 -7.66 14.38 -10.72
CA ARG A 24 -7.79 14.84 -12.13
C ARG A 24 -8.83 15.94 -12.26
N MET A 25 -9.91 15.89 -11.49
CA MET A 25 -10.89 16.98 -11.45
C MET A 25 -10.25 18.26 -10.91
N ARG A 26 -9.51 18.22 -9.79
CA ARG A 26 -8.75 19.38 -9.27
C ARG A 26 -7.71 19.89 -10.25
N MET A 27 -6.97 19.00 -10.92
CA MET A 27 -6.00 19.34 -11.97
C MET A 27 -6.67 19.99 -13.18
N ARG A 28 -7.85 19.50 -13.59
CA ARG A 28 -8.63 20.07 -14.70
C ARG A 28 -9.22 21.43 -14.35
N MET A 29 -9.53 21.66 -13.07
CA MET A 29 -9.97 22.96 -12.56
C MET A 29 -8.80 23.94 -12.37
N ALA A 30 -7.56 23.46 -12.31
CA ALA A 30 -6.37 24.31 -12.30
C ALA A 30 -6.11 24.92 -13.68
N SER A 31 -5.47 26.09 -13.71
CA SER A 31 -5.09 26.70 -15.00
C SER A 31 -4.10 25.79 -15.75
N PRO A 32 -4.15 25.73 -17.09
CA PRO A 32 -3.21 24.92 -17.87
C PRO A 32 -1.73 25.25 -17.60
N GLN A 33 -1.43 26.52 -17.31
CA GLN A 33 -0.10 26.99 -16.93
C GLN A 33 0.34 26.41 -15.57
N LEU A 34 -0.55 26.39 -14.58
CA LEU A 34 -0.25 25.82 -13.27
C LEU A 34 -0.08 24.30 -13.36
N ALA A 35 -0.97 23.61 -14.09
CA ALA A 35 -0.87 22.17 -14.28
C ALA A 35 0.44 21.76 -15.00
N SER A 36 0.87 22.55 -15.98
CA SER A 36 2.13 22.34 -16.69
C SER A 36 3.36 22.61 -15.81
N ALA A 37 3.33 23.68 -15.00
CA ALA A 37 4.42 24.02 -14.09
C ALA A 37 4.65 22.96 -13.00
N MET A 38 3.59 22.32 -12.52
CA MET A 38 3.66 21.24 -11.52
C MET A 38 3.96 19.85 -12.13
N GLY A 39 4.14 19.77 -13.46
CA GLY A 39 4.48 18.52 -14.15
C GLY A 39 3.41 17.41 -14.05
N GLY A 40 2.19 17.76 -13.66
CA GLY A 40 1.11 16.80 -13.44
C GLY A 40 1.28 15.89 -12.21
N ALA A 41 2.16 16.25 -11.27
CA ALA A 41 2.35 15.46 -10.06
C ALA A 41 1.12 15.54 -9.14
N VAL A 42 0.49 14.39 -8.90
CA VAL A 42 -0.75 14.24 -8.11
C VAL A 42 -0.66 14.86 -6.71
N ILE A 43 0.51 14.74 -6.06
CA ILE A 43 0.75 15.21 -4.69
C ILE A 43 0.59 16.73 -4.53
N ASP A 44 0.79 17.47 -5.62
CA ASP A 44 0.72 18.93 -5.63
C ASP A 44 -0.70 19.47 -5.66
N PHE A 45 -1.68 18.62 -6.01
CA PHE A 45 -3.10 18.94 -6.02
C PHE A 45 -3.84 18.45 -4.76
N LEU A 46 -3.12 17.77 -3.86
CA LEU A 46 -3.62 17.42 -2.53
C LEU A 46 -3.57 18.64 -1.61
N SER A 47 -4.60 18.79 -0.77
CA SER A 47 -4.58 19.71 0.36
C SER A 47 -3.47 19.34 1.35
N LYS A 48 -3.16 20.26 2.27
CA LYS A 48 -2.17 20.02 3.33
C LYS A 48 -2.55 18.82 4.20
N ASP A 49 -3.85 18.69 4.52
CA ASP A 49 -4.36 17.62 5.39
C ASP A 49 -4.31 16.26 4.68
N GLU A 50 -4.73 16.19 3.41
CA GLU A 50 -4.64 14.97 2.60
C GLU A 50 -3.19 14.53 2.41
N ARG A 51 -2.26 15.47 2.20
CA ARG A 51 -0.83 15.18 2.08
C ARG A 51 -0.24 14.65 3.39
N HIS A 52 -0.64 15.22 4.52
CA HIS A 52 -0.21 14.76 5.83
C HIS A 52 -0.76 13.35 6.14
N GLU A 53 -2.04 13.11 5.84
CA GLU A 53 -2.68 11.80 5.99
C GLU A 53 -1.99 10.75 5.10
N LEU A 54 -1.73 11.06 3.83
CA LEU A 54 -1.01 10.19 2.91
C LEU A 54 0.38 9.83 3.44
N HIS A 55 1.12 10.81 3.96
CA HIS A 55 2.44 10.58 4.54
C HIS A 55 2.38 9.63 5.75
N LEU A 56 1.44 9.84 6.68
CA LEU A 56 1.27 8.98 7.84
C LEU A 56 0.87 7.55 7.46
N LEU A 57 0.05 7.38 6.41
CA LEU A 57 -0.33 6.07 5.90
C LEU A 57 0.84 5.35 5.22
N GLN A 58 1.66 6.07 4.43
CA GLN A 58 2.84 5.52 3.78
C GLN A 58 3.89 5.04 4.78
N LEU A 59 4.08 5.74 5.90
CA LEU A 59 4.97 5.30 6.98
C LEU A 59 4.54 3.98 7.63
N ARG A 60 3.28 3.57 7.47
CA ARG A 60 2.76 2.29 7.99
C ARG A 60 2.88 1.15 6.98
N LEU A 61 3.30 1.41 5.74
CA LEU A 61 3.49 0.35 4.76
C LEU A 61 4.73 -0.48 5.12
N PRO A 62 4.67 -1.81 4.98
CA PRO A 62 5.83 -2.65 5.16
C PRO A 62 6.90 -2.31 4.13
N THR A 63 8.15 -2.37 4.57
CA THR A 63 9.31 -2.25 3.68
C THR A 63 9.45 -3.52 2.83
N PHE A 64 10.10 -3.40 1.67
CA PHE A 64 10.41 -4.55 0.81
C PHE A 64 11.09 -5.71 1.57
N ALA A 65 11.98 -5.40 2.51
CA ALA A 65 12.67 -6.40 3.32
C ALA A 65 11.70 -7.18 4.22
N GLN A 66 10.69 -6.51 4.80
CA GLN A 66 9.65 -7.15 5.61
C GLN A 66 8.75 -8.04 4.75
N GLU A 67 8.30 -7.54 3.59
CA GLU A 67 7.48 -8.33 2.66
C GLU A 67 8.23 -9.57 2.16
N TRP A 68 9.53 -9.45 1.90
CA TRP A 68 10.39 -10.55 1.49
C TRP A 68 10.53 -11.61 2.59
N LEU A 69 10.78 -11.20 3.84
CA LEU A 69 10.86 -12.11 4.99
C LEU A 69 9.54 -12.87 5.21
N GLU A 70 8.41 -12.16 5.21
CA GLU A 70 7.08 -12.77 5.36
C GLU A 70 6.77 -13.76 4.22
N ALA A 71 7.17 -13.42 2.98
CA ALA A 71 7.03 -14.34 1.85
C ALA A 71 7.93 -15.58 2.03
N HIS A 72 9.16 -15.40 2.48
CA HIS A 72 10.10 -16.49 2.72
C HIS A 72 9.59 -17.44 3.81
N GLU A 73 9.11 -16.90 4.93
CA GLU A 73 8.53 -17.69 6.03
C GLU A 73 7.31 -18.50 5.58
N ARG A 74 6.39 -17.90 4.82
CA ARG A 74 5.23 -18.62 4.25
C ARG A 74 5.65 -19.81 3.39
N ILE A 75 6.70 -19.64 2.57
CA ILE A 75 7.24 -20.72 1.74
C ILE A 75 7.86 -21.82 2.61
N GLN A 76 8.64 -21.45 3.63
CA GLN A 76 9.23 -22.42 4.56
C GLN A 76 8.16 -23.22 5.31
N GLN A 77 7.13 -22.56 5.85
CA GLN A 77 6.02 -23.22 6.53
C GLN A 77 5.30 -24.20 5.60
N ARG A 78 5.03 -23.80 4.35
CA ARG A 78 4.41 -24.69 3.34
C ARG A 78 5.30 -25.90 3.04
N ASN A 79 6.61 -25.71 2.92
CA ASN A 79 7.55 -26.80 2.67
C ASN A 79 7.66 -27.74 3.88
N ALA A 80 7.66 -27.21 5.10
CA ALA A 80 7.65 -27.98 6.33
C ALA A 80 6.37 -28.84 6.44
N ALA A 81 5.20 -28.27 6.13
CA ALA A 81 3.93 -28.99 6.11
C ALA A 81 3.94 -30.14 5.10
N ARG A 82 4.49 -29.92 3.89
CA ARG A 82 4.67 -30.98 2.88
C ARG A 82 5.59 -32.09 3.37
N LYS A 83 6.69 -31.74 4.05
CA LYS A 83 7.63 -32.74 4.59
C LYS A 83 6.97 -33.60 5.68
N ARG A 84 6.13 -33.03 6.54
CA ARG A 84 5.38 -33.79 7.56
C ARG A 84 4.35 -34.74 6.96
N GLY A 85 3.52 -34.27 6.02
CA GLY A 85 2.54 -35.14 5.35
C GLY A 85 3.18 -36.29 4.55
N LYS A 86 4.41 -36.10 4.04
CA LYS A 86 5.17 -37.17 3.36
C LYS A 86 5.80 -38.18 4.32
N VAL A 87 6.08 -37.78 5.56
CA VAL A 87 6.62 -38.67 6.61
C VAL A 87 5.53 -39.58 7.18
N GLU A 88 4.29 -39.08 7.35
CA GLU A 88 3.17 -39.90 7.84
C GLU A 88 2.81 -41.05 6.87
N ILE A 89 2.88 -40.82 5.56
CA ILE A 89 2.58 -41.84 4.54
C ILE A 89 3.67 -42.92 4.46
N LEU A 90 4.91 -42.61 4.85
CA LEU A 90 6.05 -43.54 4.84
C LEU A 90 6.25 -44.29 6.17
N ALA A 91 5.49 -43.91 7.21
CA ALA A 91 5.55 -44.51 8.54
C ALA A 91 4.45 -45.58 8.77
N THR A 92 3.74 -45.99 7.72
CA THR A 92 2.77 -47.09 7.71
C THR A 92 3.30 -48.24 6.87
#